data_AF-A0A5M9MC86-F1
#
_entry.id   AF-A0A5M9MC86-F1
#
_cell.length_a   1.000
_cell.length_b   1.000
_cell.length_c   1.000
_cell.angle_alpha   90.00
_cell.angle_beta   90.00
_cell.angle_gamma   90.00
#
_symmetry.space_group_name_H-M   'P 1'
#
loop_
_entity.id
_entity.type
_entity.pdbx_description
1 polymer ?
#
loop_
_entity_poly.entity_id
_entity_poly.type
_entity_poly.pdbx_seq_one_letter_code
_entity_poly.pdbx_strand_id
1 'polypeptide(L)'
;MSAFTDVSIAPYSQRPNLELSIRQQPARALVATGKRKEGKTVDPPPIVEVRLRETGTDLSEHYLLSPYYFMCCSLYKVSEDSQVAPVPPSTTLAGTLVSSLYRIRDVDNSNRGYFVFGDLSVQIKGNFRLKFTLFEIQGDTAHYLQSIFSAPFDVSPPRKFPGMVGSTLLTRSFVDQGVKLRLRKRPRVNPQTSPSSSRYPDGTGVQTPFPAFSGSLHWIWEYGDSGGPNKRQRTTVDCGSGKYDAGGQMCQMEAHPQDDHVQYYSYGTTNSMDV
;
A
#
# COMPACT_ATOMS: atom_id res chain seq x y z
N MET A 1 -12.83 40.56 38.28
CA MET A 1 -13.48 39.58 37.37
C MET A 1 -12.71 39.56 36.07
N SER A 2 -12.07 38.41 35.82
CA SER A 2 -11.50 37.90 34.55
C SER A 2 -11.17 38.90 33.43
N ALA A 3 -9.88 39.19 33.28
CA ALA A 3 -9.33 39.70 32.03
C ALA A 3 -9.42 38.61 30.96
N PHE A 4 -10.17 38.88 29.88
CA PHE A 4 -10.09 38.09 28.66
C PHE A 4 -8.73 38.37 28.03
N THR A 5 -7.80 37.42 28.16
CA THR A 5 -6.55 37.46 27.39
C THR A 5 -6.90 37.17 25.94
N ASP A 6 -6.79 38.20 25.13
CA ASP A 6 -6.78 38.16 23.67
C ASP A 6 -5.81 37.07 23.22
N VAL A 7 -6.30 36.10 22.44
CA VAL A 7 -5.48 35.02 21.87
C VAL A 7 -4.61 35.67 20.82
N SER A 8 -3.45 36.16 21.27
CA SER A 8 -2.45 36.75 20.40
C SER A 8 -2.06 35.71 19.35
N ILE A 9 -2.43 35.98 18.10
CA ILE A 9 -1.83 35.36 16.93
C ILE A 9 -0.32 35.50 17.14
N ALA A 10 0.38 34.39 17.37
CA ALA A 10 1.82 34.41 17.52
C ALA A 10 2.39 35.14 16.28
N PRO A 11 3.21 36.19 16.47
CA PRO A 11 3.72 36.94 15.35
C PRO A 11 4.43 35.97 14.39
N TYR A 12 4.36 36.26 13.09
CA TYR A 12 4.94 35.48 11.98
C TYR A 12 6.38 35.00 12.24
N SER A 13 7.07 35.66 13.18
CA SER A 13 8.41 35.44 13.71
C SER A 13 8.67 34.13 14.47
N GLN A 14 7.66 33.34 14.85
CA GLN A 14 7.85 32.09 15.62
C GLN A 14 7.51 30.79 14.86
N ARG A 15 7.24 30.86 13.55
CA ARG A 15 6.99 29.62 12.80
C ARG A 15 8.28 28.81 12.68
N PRO A 16 8.26 27.50 12.97
CA PRO A 16 9.43 26.67 12.81
C PRO A 16 9.88 26.73 11.35
N ASN A 17 11.18 26.98 11.14
CA ASN A 17 11.77 27.00 9.81
C ASN A 17 11.85 25.57 9.29
N LEU A 18 10.77 25.09 8.66
CA LEU A 18 10.64 23.72 8.17
C LEU A 18 11.16 23.60 6.75
N GLU A 19 11.80 22.48 6.47
CA GLU A 19 12.25 22.10 5.15
C GLU A 19 11.68 20.76 4.74
N LEU A 20 11.33 20.67 3.46
CA LEU A 20 10.72 19.49 2.86
C LEU A 20 11.71 18.84 1.92
N SER A 21 11.82 17.51 1.99
CA SER A 21 12.64 16.71 1.08
C SER A 21 11.84 15.51 0.60
N ILE A 22 11.87 15.19 -0.71
CA ILE A 22 11.17 14.01 -1.23
C ILE A 22 12.14 12.83 -1.20
N ARG A 23 11.94 11.92 -0.24
CA ARG A 23 12.79 10.73 -0.04
C ARG A 23 12.44 9.59 -0.99
N GLN A 24 11.21 9.56 -1.47
CA GLN A 24 10.77 8.63 -2.50
C GLN A 24 9.92 9.35 -3.53
N GLN A 25 10.44 9.42 -4.76
CA GLN A 25 9.76 10.06 -5.88
C GLN A 25 8.70 9.14 -6.50
N PRO A 26 7.56 9.68 -6.97
CA PRO A 26 6.69 8.95 -7.89
C PRO A 26 7.43 8.73 -9.20
N ALA A 27 7.29 7.54 -9.80
CA ALA A 27 7.95 7.23 -11.07
C ALA A 27 6.95 6.90 -12.18
N ARG A 28 5.82 6.28 -11.83
CA ARG A 28 4.80 5.85 -12.79
C ARG A 28 3.45 5.71 -12.14
N ALA A 29 2.39 5.80 -12.93
CA ALA A 29 1.07 5.39 -12.52
C ALA A 29 0.31 4.76 -13.68
N LEU A 30 -0.68 3.93 -13.34
CA LEU A 30 -1.66 3.44 -14.31
C LEU A 30 -2.88 4.36 -14.26
N VAL A 31 -3.43 4.70 -15.43
CA VAL A 31 -4.70 5.43 -15.50
C VAL A 31 -5.80 4.66 -14.77
N ALA A 32 -6.34 5.25 -13.70
CA ALA A 32 -7.45 4.68 -12.95
C ALA A 32 -8.74 4.84 -13.76
N THR A 33 -9.29 3.72 -14.24
CA THR A 33 -10.58 3.70 -14.94
C THR A 33 -11.67 3.28 -13.94
N GLY A 34 -12.69 4.12 -13.76
CA GLY A 34 -13.67 4.07 -12.65
C GLY A 34 -14.52 2.80 -12.45
N LYS A 35 -14.24 1.69 -13.13
CA LYS A 35 -14.95 0.40 -12.95
C LYS A 35 -14.08 -0.76 -12.47
N ARG A 36 -12.77 -0.59 -12.27
CA ARG A 36 -11.91 -1.67 -11.79
C ARG A 36 -11.42 -1.43 -10.38
N LYS A 37 -11.60 -2.46 -9.53
CA LYS A 37 -10.98 -2.63 -8.21
C LYS A 37 -9.43 -2.60 -8.25
N GLU A 38 -8.87 -2.56 -9.45
CA GLU A 38 -7.45 -2.46 -9.76
C GLU A 38 -7.09 -1.10 -10.37
N GLY A 39 -7.44 -0.01 -9.68
CA GLY A 39 -6.71 1.24 -9.82
C GLY A 39 -5.34 1.04 -9.18
N LYS A 40 -4.27 0.96 -9.99
CA LYS A 40 -2.92 0.88 -9.45
C LYS A 40 -2.51 2.28 -9.03
N THR A 41 -2.19 2.40 -7.76
CA THR A 41 -1.73 3.64 -7.15
C THR A 41 -0.45 4.13 -7.83
N VAL A 42 -0.09 5.40 -7.61
CA VAL A 42 1.22 5.94 -7.99
C VAL A 42 2.32 5.06 -7.36
N ASP A 43 3.29 4.67 -8.19
CA ASP A 43 4.37 3.74 -7.85
C ASP A 43 5.74 4.36 -8.14
N PRO A 44 6.70 4.25 -7.21
CA PRO A 44 6.52 3.88 -5.80
C PRO A 44 5.72 4.95 -5.02
N PRO A 45 5.18 4.64 -3.82
CA PRO A 45 4.36 5.60 -3.07
C PRO A 45 5.20 6.82 -2.65
N PRO A 46 4.78 8.07 -2.90
CA PRO A 46 5.56 9.23 -2.52
C PRO A 46 5.76 9.31 -0.99
N ILE A 47 6.99 9.60 -0.58
CA ILE A 47 7.36 9.80 0.83
C ILE A 47 8.10 11.13 0.92
N VAL A 48 7.57 12.05 1.71
CA VAL A 48 8.11 13.38 1.94
C VAL A 48 8.60 13.46 3.38
N GLU A 49 9.85 13.81 3.57
CA GLU A 49 10.44 14.12 4.87
C GLU A 49 10.23 15.59 5.19
N VAL A 50 9.93 15.88 6.45
CA VAL A 50 9.96 17.22 7.02
C VAL A 50 11.08 17.29 8.04
N ARG A 51 11.89 18.34 7.98
CA ARG A 51 12.98 18.61 8.92
C ARG A 51 12.93 20.06 9.41
N LEU A 52 13.32 20.29 10.65
CA LEU A 52 13.58 21.65 11.15
C LEU A 52 14.96 22.10 10.66
N ARG A 53 15.07 23.31 10.11
CA ARG A 53 16.35 23.90 9.68
C ARG A 53 17.17 24.44 10.84
N GLU A 54 16.52 24.87 11.92
CA GLU A 54 17.18 25.58 13.00
C GLU A 54 17.53 24.63 14.15
N THR A 55 18.83 24.42 14.34
CA THR A 55 19.44 23.59 15.37
C THR A 55 19.63 24.39 16.67
N GLY A 56 18.53 24.69 17.35
CA GLY A 56 18.50 25.14 18.75
C GLY A 56 18.04 24.00 19.65
N THR A 57 18.87 23.61 20.60
CA THR A 57 19.12 22.22 21.03
C THR A 57 18.03 21.44 21.80
N ASP A 58 16.79 21.93 21.96
CA ASP A 58 15.75 21.21 22.73
C ASP A 58 14.39 21.07 22.03
N LEU A 59 14.11 21.82 20.96
CA LEU A 59 12.83 21.76 20.23
C LEU A 59 12.86 20.85 19.00
N SER A 60 14.01 20.22 18.73
CA SER A 60 14.27 19.49 17.49
C SER A 60 13.42 18.25 17.30
N GLU A 61 12.89 17.62 18.36
CA GLU A 61 11.96 16.48 18.22
C GLU A 61 10.50 16.83 18.57
N HIS A 62 10.23 17.95 19.24
CA HIS A 62 8.86 18.30 19.66
C HIS A 62 7.91 18.43 18.47
N TYR A 63 8.40 18.92 17.33
CA TYR A 63 7.58 19.02 16.11
C TYR A 63 7.10 17.64 15.60
N LEU A 64 7.81 16.56 15.92
CA LEU A 64 7.45 15.18 15.52
C LEU A 64 6.21 14.66 16.26
N LEU A 65 5.91 15.25 17.41
CA LEU A 65 4.75 14.88 18.24
C LEU A 65 3.53 15.74 17.93
N SER A 66 3.67 16.80 17.14
CA SER A 66 2.58 17.71 16.84
C SER A 66 1.52 17.01 15.98
N PRO A 67 0.27 16.87 16.48
CA PRO A 67 -0.83 16.29 15.71
C PRO A 67 -1.40 17.26 14.66
N TYR A 68 -0.95 18.51 14.67
CA TYR A 68 -1.52 19.59 13.88
C TYR A 68 -0.92 19.70 12.48
N TYR A 69 0.16 18.96 12.18
CA TYR A 69 0.76 18.95 10.86
C TYR A 69 0.10 17.93 9.94
N PHE A 70 -0.33 18.40 8.78
CA PHE A 70 -0.83 17.57 7.71
C PHE A 70 -0.36 18.08 6.36
N MET A 71 -0.28 17.18 5.38
CA MET A 71 0.20 17.49 4.05
C MET A 71 -0.83 17.09 3.01
N CYS A 72 -1.17 18.04 2.13
CA CYS A 72 -2.07 17.82 1.01
C CYS A 72 -1.30 17.60 -0.28
N CYS A 73 -1.78 16.66 -1.10
CA CYS A 73 -1.27 16.39 -2.44
C CYS A 73 -2.20 16.98 -3.49
N SER A 74 -1.62 17.67 -4.47
CA SER A 74 -2.34 18.23 -5.63
C SER A 74 -1.61 17.87 -6.92
N LEU A 75 -2.36 17.71 -8.00
CA LEU A 75 -1.83 17.28 -9.30
C LEU A 75 -1.60 18.48 -10.22
N TYR A 76 -0.44 18.50 -10.86
CA TYR A 76 -0.10 19.50 -11.86
C TYR A 76 0.32 18.83 -13.16
N LYS A 77 -0.20 19.32 -14.28
CA LYS A 77 0.15 18.83 -15.61
C LYS A 77 1.43 19.52 -16.07
N VAL A 78 2.35 18.74 -16.61
CA VAL A 78 3.56 19.24 -17.26
C VAL A 78 3.24 19.43 -18.75
N SER A 79 3.34 20.67 -19.24
CA SER A 79 3.25 20.99 -20.66
C SER A 79 4.59 20.73 -21.37
N GLU A 80 4.58 20.66 -22.70
CA GLU A 80 5.80 20.47 -23.52
C GLU A 80 6.84 21.58 -23.28
N ASP A 81 6.39 22.81 -23.01
CA ASP A 81 7.24 23.95 -22.64
C ASP A 81 7.71 23.93 -21.17
N SER A 82 7.62 22.78 -20.48
CA SER A 82 7.89 22.64 -19.04
C SER A 82 7.05 23.54 -18.13
N GLN A 83 6.01 24.19 -18.67
CA GLN A 83 5.04 24.95 -17.89
C GLN A 83 4.17 23.99 -17.07
N VAL A 84 3.90 24.38 -15.82
CA VAL A 84 3.21 23.54 -14.84
C VAL A 84 1.84 24.15 -14.55
N ALA A 85 0.78 23.52 -15.04
CA ALA A 85 -0.59 24.01 -14.88
C ALA A 85 -1.36 23.19 -13.82
N PRO A 86 -2.11 23.84 -12.90
CA PRO A 86 -2.90 23.12 -11.92
C PRO A 86 -4.01 22.33 -12.61
N VAL A 87 -4.24 21.10 -12.15
CA VAL A 87 -5.35 20.27 -12.63
C VAL A 87 -6.46 20.27 -11.57
N PRO A 88 -7.72 20.57 -11.95
CA PRO A 88 -8.84 20.54 -11.00
C PRO A 88 -8.94 19.19 -10.28
N PRO A 89 -9.04 19.20 -8.94
CA PRO A 89 -8.99 17.97 -8.14
C PRO A 89 -10.23 17.10 -8.31
N SER A 90 -11.39 17.67 -8.62
CA SER A 90 -12.70 17.01 -8.61
C SER A 90 -12.85 15.84 -9.60
N THR A 91 -11.97 15.71 -10.59
CA THR A 91 -12.12 14.68 -11.63
C THR A 91 -10.85 13.92 -11.97
N THR A 92 -9.71 14.22 -11.32
CA THR A 92 -8.42 13.74 -11.84
C THR A 92 -7.57 12.98 -10.83
N LEU A 93 -7.48 13.46 -9.59
CA LEU A 93 -6.69 12.81 -8.54
C LEU A 93 -7.66 12.18 -7.53
N ALA A 94 -7.44 10.90 -7.21
CA ALA A 94 -8.31 10.13 -6.33
C ALA A 94 -7.50 9.33 -5.30
N GLY A 95 -8.21 8.85 -4.28
CA GLY A 95 -7.64 8.14 -3.14
C GLY A 95 -7.40 9.06 -1.95
N THR A 96 -6.35 8.78 -1.18
CA THR A 96 -6.00 9.52 0.04
C THR A 96 -5.06 10.68 -0.30
N LEU A 97 -5.62 11.88 -0.48
CA LEU A 97 -4.89 13.08 -0.89
C LEU A 97 -4.21 13.82 0.27
N VAL A 98 -4.52 13.44 1.50
CA VAL A 98 -4.01 14.09 2.72
C VAL A 98 -3.27 13.05 3.55
N SER A 99 -2.07 13.40 4.02
CA SER A 99 -1.29 12.58 4.96
C SER A 99 -1.08 13.35 6.26
N SER A 100 -1.26 12.67 7.38
CA SER A 100 -0.74 13.13 8.68
C SER A 100 0.77 12.88 8.78
N LEU A 101 1.38 13.47 9.80
CA LEU A 101 2.78 13.27 10.15
C LEU A 101 3.01 11.90 10.78
N TYR A 102 3.99 11.15 10.26
CA TYR A 102 4.48 9.90 10.81
C TYR A 102 5.87 10.13 11.43
N ARG A 103 6.03 9.73 12.69
CA ARG A 103 7.35 9.63 13.34
C ARG A 103 7.94 8.26 13.02
N ILE A 104 8.98 8.23 12.20
CA ILE A 104 9.64 7.00 11.74
C ILE A 104 11.13 7.09 12.08
N ARG A 105 11.71 5.95 12.43
CA ARG A 105 13.15 5.80 12.66
C ARG A 105 13.85 5.57 11.33
N ASP A 106 14.77 6.45 10.96
CA ASP A 106 15.57 6.33 9.75
C ASP A 106 16.79 5.41 9.96
N VAL A 107 17.57 5.17 8.90
CA VAL A 107 18.74 4.27 8.89
C VAL A 107 19.85 4.65 9.86
N ASP A 108 19.90 5.90 10.26
CA ASP A 108 20.83 6.46 11.25
C ASP A 108 20.31 6.35 12.69
N ASN A 109 19.21 5.63 12.91
CA ASN A 109 18.52 5.47 14.19
C ASN A 109 17.95 6.79 14.75
N SER A 110 17.91 7.86 13.95
CA SER A 110 17.27 9.13 14.32
C SER A 110 15.77 9.09 14.04
N ASN A 111 14.98 9.77 14.89
CA ASN A 111 13.56 9.95 14.63
C ASN A 111 13.37 11.09 13.62
N ARG A 112 12.61 10.84 12.57
CA ARG A 112 12.33 11.81 11.53
C ARG A 112 10.83 11.84 11.21
N GLY A 113 10.40 12.99 10.71
CA GLY A 113 9.01 13.25 10.36
C GLY A 113 8.77 12.96 8.88
N TYR A 114 7.77 12.15 8.58
CA TYR A 114 7.41 11.82 7.20
C TYR A 114 5.92 11.97 6.93
N PHE A 115 5.59 12.35 5.70
CA PHE A 115 4.27 12.27 5.11
C PHE A 115 4.30 11.22 4.01
N VAL A 116 3.30 10.34 4.02
CA VAL A 116 3.31 9.11 3.22
C VAL A 116 2.03 9.01 2.41
N PHE A 117 2.20 8.88 1.09
CA PHE A 117 1.09 8.81 0.16
C PHE A 117 1.00 7.43 -0.49
N GLY A 118 0.37 6.49 0.21
CA GLY A 118 0.23 5.09 -0.21
C GLY A 118 -0.91 4.81 -1.19
N ASP A 119 -1.87 5.72 -1.28
CA ASP A 119 -3.13 5.55 -2.00
C ASP A 119 -3.45 6.76 -2.87
N LEU A 120 -2.56 7.07 -3.83
CA LEU A 120 -2.81 8.10 -4.85
C LEU A 120 -3.11 7.44 -6.18
N SER A 121 -4.17 7.86 -6.86
CA SER A 121 -4.55 7.36 -8.19
C SER A 121 -4.86 8.52 -9.13
N VAL A 122 -4.42 8.43 -10.39
CA VAL A 122 -4.66 9.46 -11.41
C VAL A 122 -5.59 8.92 -12.50
N GLN A 123 -6.66 9.65 -12.81
CA GLN A 123 -7.73 9.20 -13.72
C GLN A 123 -7.49 9.53 -15.19
N ILE A 124 -6.49 10.36 -15.50
CA ILE A 124 -6.18 10.77 -16.88
C ILE A 124 -4.75 10.41 -17.25
N LYS A 125 -4.53 10.11 -18.53
CA LYS A 125 -3.18 9.91 -19.08
C LYS A 125 -2.44 11.23 -19.23
N GLY A 126 -1.11 11.20 -19.13
CA GLY A 126 -0.24 12.36 -19.35
C GLY A 126 0.99 12.35 -18.46
N ASN A 127 1.76 13.43 -18.56
CA ASN A 127 2.91 13.70 -17.71
C ASN A 127 2.53 14.71 -16.62
N PHE A 128 2.83 14.38 -15.37
CA PHE A 128 2.39 15.16 -14.22
C PHE A 128 3.49 15.32 -13.17
N ARG A 129 3.32 16.32 -12.32
CA ARG A 129 4.01 16.47 -11.05
C ARG A 129 2.99 16.49 -9.91
N LEU A 130 3.38 15.97 -8.76
CA LEU A 130 2.64 16.14 -7.52
C LEU A 130 3.20 17.34 -6.77
N LYS A 131 2.33 18.23 -6.32
CA LYS A 131 2.68 19.28 -5.36
C LYS A 131 2.21 18.85 -3.98
N PHE A 132 3.16 18.75 -3.06
CA PHE A 132 2.91 18.47 -1.66
C PHE A 132 2.93 19.78 -0.90
N THR A 133 1.84 20.09 -0.19
CA THR A 133 1.68 21.34 0.55
C THR A 133 1.48 21.03 2.02
N LEU A 134 2.39 21.51 2.86
CA LEU A 134 2.37 21.36 4.30
C LEU A 134 1.49 22.46 4.92
N PHE A 135 0.62 22.02 5.84
CA PHE A 135 -0.23 22.88 6.64
C PHE A 135 -0.06 22.57 8.13
N GLU A 136 -0.37 23.56 8.95
CA GLU A 136 -0.52 23.44 10.39
C GLU A 136 -1.91 23.94 10.80
N ILE A 137 -2.60 23.17 11.63
CA ILE A 137 -3.87 23.56 12.23
C ILE A 137 -3.58 24.44 13.45
N GLN A 138 -4.14 25.65 13.47
CA GLN A 138 -4.17 26.53 14.65
C GLN A 138 -5.62 26.99 14.88
N GLY A 139 -6.19 26.56 16.01
CA GLY A 139 -7.62 26.72 16.28
C GLY A 139 -8.46 26.05 15.19
N ASP A 140 -9.37 26.80 14.59
CA ASP A 140 -10.26 26.34 13.51
C ASP A 140 -9.72 26.62 12.10
N THR A 141 -8.46 27.06 11.98
CA THR A 141 -7.86 27.46 10.71
C THR A 141 -6.63 26.63 10.35
N ALA A 142 -6.47 26.36 9.05
CA ALA A 142 -5.29 25.69 8.52
C ALA A 142 -4.36 26.71 7.85
N HIS A 143 -3.12 26.80 8.36
CA HIS A 143 -2.12 27.73 7.84
C HIS A 143 -1.15 27.02 6.90
N TYR A 144 -0.95 27.62 5.72
CA TYR A 144 0.11 27.21 4.81
C TYR A 144 1.49 27.44 5.45
N LEU A 145 2.37 26.45 5.33
CA LEU A 145 3.76 26.53 5.77
C LEU A 145 4.74 26.48 4.58
N GLN A 146 4.73 25.39 3.83
CA GLN A 146 5.66 25.18 2.72
C GLN A 146 5.09 24.22 1.68
N SER A 147 5.64 24.23 0.48
CA SER A 147 5.33 23.22 -0.54
C SER A 147 6.55 22.76 -1.32
N ILE A 148 6.46 21.56 -1.89
CA ILE A 148 7.50 20.95 -2.73
C ILE A 148 6.86 20.20 -3.91
N PHE A 149 7.51 20.26 -5.07
CA PHE A 149 7.09 19.51 -6.26
C PHE A 149 7.89 18.22 -6.41
N SER A 150 7.22 17.15 -6.82
CA SER A 150 7.86 15.92 -7.24
C SER A 150 8.62 16.08 -8.56
N ALA A 151 9.46 15.09 -8.85
CA ALA A 151 9.89 14.82 -10.21
C ALA A 151 8.66 14.54 -11.11
N PRO A 152 8.75 14.84 -12.43
CA PRO A 152 7.72 14.48 -13.38
C PRO A 152 7.60 12.95 -13.47
N PHE A 153 6.37 12.46 -13.63
CA PHE A 153 6.09 11.04 -13.81
C PHE A 153 4.96 10.83 -14.82
N ASP A 154 4.98 9.68 -15.48
CA ASP A 154 4.02 9.34 -16.53
C ASP A 154 2.86 8.50 -16.00
N VAL A 155 1.64 8.91 -16.38
CA VAL A 155 0.41 8.15 -16.18
C VAL A 155 0.04 7.50 -17.50
N SER A 156 0.25 6.19 -17.58
CA SER A 156 0.12 5.43 -18.83
C SER A 156 -1.15 4.57 -18.86
N PRO A 157 -1.73 4.33 -20.05
CA PRO A 157 -2.85 3.40 -20.19
C PRO A 157 -2.40 1.95 -19.96
N PRO A 158 -3.32 1.02 -19.65
CA PRO A 158 -2.99 -0.39 -19.35
C PRO A 158 -2.07 -1.08 -20.36
N ARG A 159 -2.25 -0.81 -21.66
CA ARG A 159 -1.47 -1.43 -22.73
C ARG A 159 0.01 -1.03 -22.73
N LYS A 160 0.34 0.17 -22.24
CA LYS A 160 1.70 0.71 -22.20
C LYS A 160 2.29 0.66 -20.80
N PHE A 161 1.55 0.12 -19.83
CA PHE A 161 1.97 0.13 -18.44
C PHE A 161 3.01 -0.97 -18.20
N PRO A 162 4.24 -0.63 -17.79
CA PRO A 162 5.32 -1.61 -17.61
C PRO A 162 5.12 -2.55 -16.42
N GLY A 163 4.05 -2.37 -15.66
CA GLY A 163 3.80 -3.09 -14.41
C GLY A 163 4.27 -2.32 -13.18
N MET A 164 3.86 -2.82 -12.02
CA MET A 164 4.29 -2.28 -10.72
C MET A 164 5.65 -2.85 -10.37
N VAL A 165 6.49 -2.04 -9.74
CA VAL A 165 7.76 -2.51 -9.20
C VAL A 165 7.53 -3.14 -7.83
N GLY A 166 8.42 -4.05 -7.42
CA GLY A 166 8.43 -4.54 -6.05
C GLY A 166 8.72 -3.40 -5.07
N SER A 167 8.13 -3.46 -3.87
CA SER A 167 8.28 -2.37 -2.88
C SER A 167 9.75 -2.08 -2.58
N THR A 168 10.07 -0.78 -2.53
CA THR A 168 11.40 -0.27 -2.18
C THR A 168 11.78 -0.65 -0.75
N LEU A 169 13.07 -0.55 -0.41
CA LEU A 169 13.53 -0.79 0.97
C LEU A 169 12.88 0.20 1.95
N LEU A 170 12.75 1.47 1.55
CA LEU A 170 12.10 2.50 2.34
C LEU A 170 10.63 2.17 2.61
N THR A 171 9.88 1.78 1.56
CA THR A 171 8.47 1.35 1.70
C THR A 171 8.31 0.20 2.67
N ARG A 172 9.23 -0.79 2.64
CA ARG A 172 9.20 -1.94 3.55
C ARG A 172 9.49 -1.52 4.99
N SER A 173 10.56 -0.75 5.20
CA SER A 173 10.92 -0.22 6.52
C SER A 173 9.76 0.56 7.17
N PHE A 174 9.02 1.33 6.38
CA PHE A 174 7.86 2.07 6.88
C PHE A 174 6.71 1.14 7.30
N VAL A 175 6.46 0.07 6.54
CA VAL A 175 5.45 -0.93 6.91
C VAL A 175 5.84 -1.70 8.16
N ASP A 176 7.11 -2.06 8.28
CA ASP A 176 7.65 -2.75 9.47
C ASP A 176 7.50 -1.87 10.72
N GLN A 177 7.45 -0.54 10.56
CA GLN A 177 7.20 0.45 11.61
C GLN A 177 5.71 0.83 11.77
N GLY A 178 4.78 0.11 11.11
CA GLY A 178 3.34 0.26 11.29
C GLY A 178 2.63 1.20 10.31
N VAL A 179 3.32 1.77 9.31
CA VAL A 179 2.69 2.58 8.27
C VAL A 179 1.90 1.69 7.31
N LYS A 180 0.63 2.00 7.08
CA LYS A 180 -0.28 1.18 6.24
C LYS A 180 0.00 1.37 4.75
N LEU A 181 1.03 0.71 4.22
CA LEU A 181 1.36 0.68 2.78
C LEU A 181 1.16 -0.72 2.17
N ARG A 182 0.86 -0.76 0.88
CA ARG A 182 0.76 -2.01 0.11
C ARG A 182 2.16 -2.55 -0.20
N LEU A 183 2.49 -3.75 0.32
CA LEU A 183 3.74 -4.43 -0.01
C LEU A 183 3.60 -5.35 -1.22
N ARG A 184 4.59 -5.28 -2.12
CA ARG A 184 4.76 -6.16 -3.27
C ARG A 184 6.13 -6.82 -3.23
N LYS A 185 6.17 -8.14 -3.41
CA LYS A 185 7.42 -8.89 -3.51
C LYS A 185 8.15 -8.50 -4.79
N ARG A 186 9.49 -8.43 -4.71
CA ARG A 186 10.32 -8.31 -5.91
C ARG A 186 10.22 -9.65 -6.67
N PRO A 187 10.15 -9.65 -8.01
CA PRO A 187 10.32 -10.87 -8.78
C PRO A 187 11.66 -11.50 -8.40
N ARG A 188 11.64 -12.75 -7.95
CA ARG A 188 12.89 -13.51 -7.78
C ARG A 188 13.38 -13.84 -9.18
N VAL A 189 14.56 -13.35 -9.54
CA VAL A 189 15.29 -13.90 -10.69
C VAL A 189 15.70 -15.31 -10.26
N ASN A 190 15.05 -16.35 -10.78
CA ASN A 190 15.53 -17.71 -10.59
C ASN A 190 16.86 -17.83 -11.34
N PRO A 191 17.99 -18.13 -10.67
CA PRO A 191 19.28 -18.32 -11.34
C PRO A 191 19.37 -19.61 -12.17
N GLN A 192 18.26 -20.32 -12.39
CA GLN A 192 18.20 -21.67 -12.94
C GLN A 192 17.56 -21.66 -14.33
N THR A 193 18.12 -20.89 -15.25
CA THR A 193 17.99 -21.11 -16.70
C THR A 193 19.25 -20.56 -17.35
N SER A 194 20.39 -21.17 -17.05
CA SER A 194 21.48 -21.26 -18.01
C SER A 194 20.94 -22.06 -19.20
N PRO A 195 21.06 -21.57 -20.45
CA PRO A 195 20.71 -22.39 -21.60
C PRO A 195 21.70 -23.56 -21.64
N SER A 196 21.22 -24.78 -21.39
CA SER A 196 21.95 -26.00 -21.66
C SER A 196 22.08 -26.19 -23.17
N SER A 197 23.07 -25.54 -23.78
CA SER A 197 23.67 -25.93 -25.05
C SER A 197 25.08 -26.42 -24.72
N SER A 198 25.41 -27.70 -24.83
CA SER A 198 25.68 -28.31 -26.13
C SER A 198 25.55 -29.83 -26.06
N ARG A 199 24.84 -30.39 -27.05
CA ARG A 199 24.95 -31.78 -27.50
C ARG A 199 26.42 -32.05 -27.86
N TYR A 200 27.04 -33.03 -27.21
CA TYR A 200 28.22 -33.69 -27.78
C TYR A 200 27.74 -34.92 -28.58
N PRO A 201 28.24 -35.14 -29.81
CA PRO A 201 28.01 -36.38 -30.51
C PRO A 201 28.96 -37.47 -29.99
N ASP A 202 28.53 -38.67 -30.30
CA ASP A 202 28.99 -39.99 -29.89
C ASP A 202 30.47 -40.31 -30.22
N GLY A 203 31.09 -41.07 -29.31
CA GLY A 203 32.02 -42.16 -29.61
C GLY A 203 33.45 -41.86 -30.08
N THR A 204 34.43 -41.97 -29.17
CA THR A 204 35.56 -42.92 -29.31
C THR A 204 36.19 -43.16 -27.93
N GLY A 205 36.36 -44.44 -27.59
CA GLY A 205 36.70 -44.88 -26.24
C GLY A 205 38.19 -44.86 -25.92
N VAL A 206 38.48 -44.70 -24.62
CA VAL A 206 39.67 -45.26 -23.97
C VAL A 206 39.24 -45.70 -22.56
N GLN A 207 39.30 -47.00 -22.32
CA GLN A 207 39.16 -47.59 -20.98
C GLN A 207 40.49 -47.43 -20.23
N THR A 208 40.45 -46.87 -19.03
CA THR A 208 41.53 -47.05 -18.04
C THR A 208 40.92 -47.63 -16.75
N PRO A 209 41.53 -48.67 -16.16
CA PRO A 209 40.98 -49.32 -14.99
C PRO A 209 41.54 -48.68 -13.71
N PHE A 210 40.67 -48.25 -12.80
CA PHE A 210 41.06 -48.02 -11.41
C PHE A 210 40.00 -48.58 -10.45
N PRO A 211 40.43 -49.14 -9.30
CA PRO A 211 39.64 -50.08 -8.52
C PRO A 211 38.63 -49.38 -7.61
N ALA A 212 37.58 -50.14 -7.28
CA ALA A 212 36.51 -49.77 -6.37
C ALA A 212 37.04 -49.46 -4.96
N PHE A 213 36.69 -48.28 -4.45
CA PHE A 213 36.62 -48.03 -3.02
C PHE A 213 35.22 -47.52 -2.68
N SER A 214 34.52 -48.35 -1.92
CA SER A 214 33.26 -48.05 -1.23
C SER A 214 33.47 -46.89 -0.25
N GLY A 215 32.63 -45.86 -0.33
CA GLY A 215 32.66 -44.74 0.60
C GLY A 215 31.51 -43.76 0.38
N SER A 216 30.30 -44.20 0.70
CA SER A 216 29.11 -43.34 0.80
C SER A 216 29.24 -42.40 2.01
N LEU A 217 29.25 -41.09 1.77
CA LEU A 217 29.08 -40.07 2.79
C LEU A 217 27.77 -39.32 2.51
N HIS A 218 26.67 -39.95 2.92
CA HIS A 218 25.37 -39.32 3.08
C HIS A 218 25.33 -38.69 4.48
N TRP A 219 25.26 -37.36 4.56
CA TRP A 219 24.98 -36.67 5.82
C TRP A 219 23.48 -36.80 6.12
N ILE A 220 23.14 -37.72 7.02
CA ILE A 220 21.80 -37.83 7.60
C ILE A 220 21.71 -36.75 8.69
N TRP A 221 20.80 -35.78 8.52
CA TRP A 221 20.30 -35.02 9.67
C TRP A 221 18.98 -35.65 10.09
N GLU A 222 19.08 -36.38 11.19
CA GLU A 222 18.00 -36.90 12.00
C GLU A 222 17.51 -35.76 12.90
N TYR A 223 16.23 -35.40 12.80
CA TYR A 223 15.52 -34.72 13.88
C TYR A 223 14.14 -35.33 13.99
N GLY A 224 13.97 -36.13 15.04
CA GLY A 224 12.68 -36.58 15.56
C GLY A 224 12.02 -35.49 16.41
N ASP A 225 10.71 -35.40 16.19
CA ASP A 225 9.62 -35.13 17.13
C ASP A 225 9.52 -33.76 17.84
N SER A 226 8.46 -33.00 17.51
CA SER A 226 7.30 -32.77 18.40
C SER A 226 6.34 -31.65 17.90
N GLY A 227 5.04 -31.97 17.79
CA GLY A 227 3.94 -31.03 18.12
C GLY A 227 3.25 -30.14 17.05
N GLY A 228 2.28 -30.70 16.30
CA GLY A 228 1.03 -30.04 15.82
C GLY A 228 1.12 -28.97 14.68
N PRO A 229 -0.01 -28.60 14.00
CA PRO A 229 -1.42 -28.90 14.26
C PRO A 229 -2.15 -29.67 13.14
N ASN A 230 -3.32 -30.22 13.51
CA ASN A 230 -4.29 -30.93 12.68
C ASN A 230 -4.58 -30.25 11.33
N LYS A 231 -4.16 -30.88 10.24
CA LYS A 231 -4.73 -30.65 8.90
C LYS A 231 -6.18 -31.12 8.95
N ARG A 232 -7.13 -30.18 9.02
CA ARG A 232 -8.53 -30.47 8.73
C ARG A 232 -8.59 -31.13 7.35
N GLN A 233 -8.98 -32.41 7.32
CA GLN A 233 -9.35 -33.10 6.11
C GLN A 233 -10.43 -32.28 5.41
N ARG A 234 -10.11 -31.85 4.19
CA ARG A 234 -11.12 -31.38 3.26
C ARG A 234 -11.94 -32.61 2.88
N THR A 235 -13.16 -32.70 3.38
CA THR A 235 -14.15 -33.64 2.85
C THR A 235 -14.53 -33.18 1.45
N THR A 236 -13.74 -33.57 0.46
CA THR A 236 -14.21 -33.64 -0.92
C THR A 236 -15.19 -34.78 -0.97
N VAL A 237 -16.47 -34.43 -1.06
CA VAL A 237 -17.52 -35.37 -1.48
C VAL A 237 -17.19 -35.74 -2.93
N ASP A 238 -16.84 -36.99 -3.13
CA ASP A 238 -16.65 -37.60 -4.44
C ASP A 238 -18.04 -37.68 -5.09
N CYS A 239 -18.39 -36.68 -5.91
CA CYS A 239 -19.61 -36.73 -6.69
C CYS A 239 -19.38 -37.63 -7.89
N GLY A 240 -19.65 -38.92 -7.69
CA GLY A 240 -19.81 -39.90 -8.75
C GLY A 240 -20.78 -39.42 -9.83
N SER A 241 -20.37 -39.67 -11.06
CA SER A 241 -21.17 -39.87 -12.27
C SER A 241 -22.70 -39.84 -12.13
N GLY A 242 -23.34 -38.91 -12.87
CA GLY A 242 -24.76 -38.99 -13.26
C GLY A 242 -25.55 -37.70 -13.02
N LYS A 243 -25.51 -36.75 -13.96
CA LYS A 243 -26.35 -35.53 -13.94
C LYS A 243 -27.34 -35.44 -15.10
N TYR A 244 -27.57 -36.56 -15.79
CA TYR A 244 -28.46 -36.62 -16.95
C TYR A 244 -29.13 -37.99 -16.96
N ASP A 245 -30.45 -38.01 -17.06
CA ASP A 245 -31.19 -39.23 -17.36
C ASP A 245 -31.01 -39.58 -18.84
N ALA A 246 -31.37 -40.81 -19.25
CA ALA A 246 -31.16 -41.34 -20.61
C ALA A 246 -31.88 -40.56 -21.74
N GLY A 247 -32.63 -39.50 -21.41
CA GLY A 247 -33.21 -38.53 -22.35
C GLY A 247 -32.53 -37.15 -22.40
N GLY A 248 -31.39 -36.95 -21.71
CA GLY A 248 -30.58 -35.73 -21.81
C GLY A 248 -31.13 -34.48 -21.10
N GLN A 249 -32.12 -34.62 -20.20
CA GLN A 249 -32.59 -33.51 -19.36
C GLN A 249 -31.88 -33.49 -18.00
N MET A 250 -31.64 -32.27 -17.51
CA MET A 250 -31.01 -32.02 -16.21
C MET A 250 -32.06 -32.13 -15.11
N CYS A 251 -31.86 -33.01 -14.12
CA CYS A 251 -32.82 -33.17 -13.01
C CYS A 251 -32.90 -31.87 -12.19
N GLN A 252 -34.09 -31.27 -12.13
CA GLN A 252 -34.37 -30.12 -11.26
C GLN A 252 -34.39 -30.60 -9.80
N MET A 253 -33.67 -29.86 -8.95
CA MET A 253 -33.67 -30.10 -7.51
C MET A 253 -34.82 -29.28 -6.90
N GLU A 254 -35.87 -29.94 -6.45
CA GLU A 254 -36.97 -29.29 -5.71
C GLU A 254 -36.47 -28.85 -4.33
N ALA A 255 -36.69 -27.58 -4.00
CA ALA A 255 -36.40 -27.03 -2.68
C ALA A 255 -37.61 -27.26 -1.77
N HIS A 256 -37.44 -28.05 -0.72
CA HIS A 256 -38.40 -28.11 0.38
C HIS A 256 -38.43 -26.74 1.11
N PRO A 257 -39.62 -26.18 1.42
CA PRO A 257 -39.72 -24.99 2.26
C PRO A 257 -39.53 -25.38 3.73
N GLN A 258 -38.75 -24.59 4.47
CA GLN A 258 -38.70 -24.67 5.94
C GLN A 258 -39.85 -23.83 6.52
N ASP A 259 -40.60 -24.45 7.42
CA ASP A 259 -41.78 -23.89 8.11
C ASP A 259 -41.47 -22.61 8.91
N ASP A 260 -42.31 -21.58 8.70
CA ASP A 260 -42.40 -20.37 9.52
C ASP A 260 -43.25 -20.65 10.78
N HIS A 261 -42.62 -20.61 11.95
CA HIS A 261 -43.32 -20.43 13.22
C HIS A 261 -42.87 -19.12 13.88
N VAL A 262 -43.63 -18.04 13.63
CA VAL A 262 -43.56 -16.79 14.39
C VAL A 262 -44.87 -16.63 15.17
N GLN A 263 -44.79 -16.77 16.49
CA GLN A 263 -45.91 -16.48 17.39
C GLN A 263 -46.08 -14.96 17.57
N TYR A 264 -47.30 -14.50 17.37
CA TYR A 264 -47.76 -13.14 17.67
C TYR A 264 -47.91 -12.97 19.20
N TYR A 265 -47.22 -11.98 19.78
CA TYR A 265 -47.61 -11.42 21.07
C TYR A 265 -48.54 -10.21 20.85
N SER A 266 -49.71 -10.30 21.47
CA SER A 266 -50.79 -9.31 21.43
C SER A 266 -50.43 -8.02 22.16
N TYR A 267 -50.83 -6.89 21.58
CA TYR A 267 -50.83 -5.58 22.22
C TYR A 267 -51.90 -5.50 23.31
N GLY A 268 -51.55 -4.93 24.46
CA GLY A 268 -52.48 -4.59 25.53
C GLY A 268 -51.96 -3.38 26.29
N THR A 269 -52.42 -2.18 25.90
CA THR A 269 -52.24 -0.96 26.71
C THR A 269 -53.60 -0.29 26.83
N THR A 270 -54.18 -0.37 28.03
CA THR A 270 -55.42 0.30 28.41
C THR A 270 -55.13 1.73 28.83
N ASN A 271 -55.89 2.68 28.29
CA ASN A 271 -56.06 4.02 28.83
C ASN A 271 -56.70 3.96 30.24
N SER A 272 -56.25 4.82 31.14
CA SER A 272 -57.16 5.49 32.09
C SER A 272 -56.56 6.81 32.54
N MET A 273 -57.31 7.87 32.26
CA MET A 273 -57.24 9.17 32.90
C MET A 273 -57.85 9.10 34.31
N ASP A 274 -57.55 10.17 35.05
CA ASP A 274 -58.33 10.84 36.10
C ASP A 274 -57.94 10.67 37.58
N VAL A 275 -57.80 11.89 38.14
CA VAL A 275 -57.74 12.40 39.54
C VAL A 275 -56.41 12.37 40.27
#